data_AF-A0A0A7I2M1-F1
#
_entry.id   AF-A0A0A7I2M1-F1
#
_cell.length_a   1.000
_cell.length_b   1.000
_cell.length_c   1.000
_cell.angle_alpha   90.00
_cell.angle_beta   90.00
_cell.angle_gamma   90.00
#
_symmetry.space_group_name_H-M   'P 1'
#
loop_
_entity.id
_entity.type
_entity.pdbx_description
1 polymer ?
#
loop_
_entity_poly.entity_id
_entity_poly.type
_entity_poly.pdbx_seq_one_letter_code
_entity_poly.pdbx_strand_id
1 'polypeptide(L)'
;MPRNRQSAKKAGTAMETAVEHYLQWALDDQRIIRRRLHGSNDLGDIANIFFHGQPVCVEVKNTKLLNATKHYNEAAEEAGNLDSPYPWVVQKKPHVGLSTLERIGQQLAYTDLETYHTMCALSGRFTEKFDIDLIGRSRQYVCITLENLALILNAGLPLGPEGQS
;
A
#
# COMPACT_ATOMS: atom_id res chain seq x y z
N MET A 1 25.35 -10.44 8.51
CA MET A 1 25.96 -9.38 7.70
C MET A 1 24.92 -8.31 7.39
N PRO A 2 25.20 -7.01 7.63
CA PRO A 2 24.35 -5.95 7.11
C PRO A 2 24.31 -6.06 5.58
N ARG A 3 23.13 -5.87 4.98
CA ARG A 3 22.96 -5.92 3.53
C ARG A 3 23.87 -4.87 2.88
N ASN A 4 24.62 -5.24 1.84
CA ASN A 4 25.34 -4.24 1.05
C ASN A 4 24.31 -3.29 0.41
N ARG A 5 24.68 -2.01 0.20
CA ARG A 5 23.76 -0.97 -0.29
C ARG A 5 23.04 -1.38 -1.59
N GLN A 6 23.74 -2.12 -2.46
CA GLN A 6 23.20 -2.62 -3.71
C GLN A 6 22.06 -3.64 -3.51
N SER A 7 22.23 -4.58 -2.57
CA SER A 7 21.20 -5.58 -2.23
C SER A 7 19.98 -4.96 -1.58
N ALA A 8 20.16 -3.91 -0.77
CA ALA A 8 19.05 -3.15 -0.20
C ALA A 8 18.25 -2.45 -1.29
N LYS A 9 18.91 -1.77 -2.24
CA LYS A 9 18.27 -1.16 -3.40
C LYS A 9 17.53 -2.19 -4.26
N LYS A 10 18.17 -3.31 -4.58
CA LYS A 10 17.54 -4.40 -5.36
C LYS A 10 16.31 -4.96 -4.65
N ALA A 11 16.35 -5.11 -3.34
CA ALA A 11 15.22 -5.58 -2.55
C ALA A 11 14.08 -4.56 -2.49
N GLY A 12 14.39 -3.26 -2.41
CA GLY A 12 13.41 -2.17 -2.52
C GLY A 12 12.70 -2.22 -3.87
N THR A 13 13.46 -2.16 -4.96
CA THR A 13 12.90 -2.24 -6.32
C THR A 13 12.08 -3.51 -6.55
N ALA A 14 12.52 -4.66 -6.04
CA ALA A 14 11.74 -5.90 -6.16
C ALA A 14 10.41 -5.85 -5.38
N MET A 15 10.38 -5.16 -4.23
CA MET A 15 9.14 -4.96 -3.47
C MET A 15 8.21 -3.99 -4.22
N GLU A 16 8.71 -2.85 -4.67
CA GLU A 16 7.92 -1.86 -5.41
C GLU A 16 7.32 -2.47 -6.69
N THR A 17 8.10 -3.21 -7.47
CA THR A 17 7.61 -3.93 -8.66
C THR A 17 6.55 -4.99 -8.31
N ALA A 18 6.70 -5.70 -7.19
CA ALA A 18 5.69 -6.67 -6.77
C ALA A 18 4.37 -5.99 -6.40
N VAL A 19 4.41 -4.84 -5.70
CA VAL A 19 3.23 -4.05 -5.33
C VAL A 19 2.56 -3.47 -6.58
N GLU A 20 3.33 -2.90 -7.51
CA GLU A 20 2.85 -2.42 -8.82
C GLU A 20 2.07 -3.52 -9.56
N HIS A 21 2.70 -4.67 -9.80
CA HIS A 21 2.05 -5.78 -10.51
C HIS A 21 0.81 -6.32 -9.79
N TYR A 22 0.85 -6.38 -8.46
CA TYR A 22 -0.28 -6.85 -7.68
C TYR A 22 -1.47 -5.89 -7.79
N LEU A 23 -1.26 -4.57 -7.67
CA LEU A 23 -2.33 -3.59 -7.77
C LEU A 23 -2.88 -3.47 -9.20
N GLN A 24 -2.02 -3.58 -10.22
CA GLN A 24 -2.45 -3.66 -11.62
C GLN A 24 -3.42 -4.84 -11.84
N TRP A 25 -3.08 -6.03 -11.31
CA TRP A 25 -3.96 -7.19 -11.38
C TRP A 25 -5.22 -6.96 -10.53
N ALA A 26 -5.05 -6.61 -9.25
CA ALA A 26 -6.14 -6.55 -8.29
C ALA A 26 -7.25 -5.57 -8.68
N LEU A 27 -6.87 -4.43 -9.28
CA LEU A 27 -7.77 -3.37 -9.71
C LEU A 27 -8.07 -3.40 -11.22
N ASP A 28 -7.56 -4.41 -11.93
CA ASP A 28 -7.60 -4.53 -13.39
C ASP A 28 -7.22 -3.22 -14.12
N ASP A 29 -6.17 -2.55 -13.62
CA ASP A 29 -5.73 -1.24 -14.11
C ASP A 29 -4.22 -1.21 -14.42
N GLN A 30 -3.89 -1.37 -15.69
CA GLN A 30 -2.51 -1.33 -16.20
C GLN A 30 -1.88 0.07 -16.21
N ARG A 31 -2.64 1.14 -15.87
CA ARG A 31 -2.09 2.50 -15.75
C ARG A 31 -1.36 2.69 -14.43
N ILE A 32 -1.61 1.85 -13.43
CA ILE A 32 -0.87 1.85 -12.17
C ILE A 32 0.59 1.52 -12.48
N ILE A 33 1.50 2.40 -12.08
CA ILE A 33 2.93 2.23 -12.35
C ILE A 33 3.76 2.61 -11.14
N ARG A 34 4.94 2.00 -11.01
CA ARG A 34 5.96 2.48 -10.08
C ARG A 34 6.50 3.82 -10.55
N ARG A 35 6.54 4.82 -9.66
CA ARG A 35 7.17 6.10 -9.98
C ARG A 35 8.66 5.90 -10.24
N ARG A 36 9.13 6.51 -11.33
CA ARG A 36 10.56 6.71 -11.58
C ARG A 36 10.86 8.16 -11.27
N LEU A 37 12.06 8.43 -10.72
CA LEU A 37 12.53 9.76 -10.32
C LEU A 37 12.19 10.84 -11.37
N HIS A 38 11.11 11.58 -11.14
CA HIS A 38 10.75 12.76 -11.92
C HIS A 38 10.01 13.74 -11.01
N GLY A 39 10.54 14.97 -10.93
CA GLY A 39 10.04 16.02 -10.05
C GLY A 39 11.01 16.36 -8.91
N SER A 40 10.79 17.51 -8.28
CA SER A 40 11.57 17.96 -7.12
C SER A 40 11.07 17.39 -5.79
N ASN A 41 9.81 16.95 -5.75
CA ASN A 41 9.14 16.46 -4.56
C ASN A 41 8.81 14.98 -4.74
N ASP A 42 8.87 14.24 -3.63
CA ASP A 42 8.43 12.85 -3.60
C ASP A 42 6.90 12.78 -3.50
N LEU A 43 6.30 11.88 -4.27
CA LEU A 43 4.86 11.72 -4.49
C LEU A 43 4.39 10.28 -4.20
N GLY A 44 5.23 9.52 -3.50
CA GLY A 44 5.06 8.10 -3.22
C GLY A 44 5.56 7.19 -4.33
N ASP A 45 5.85 5.95 -3.97
CA ASP A 45 6.43 4.93 -4.85
C ASP A 45 5.51 4.42 -5.97
N ILE A 46 4.19 4.40 -5.76
CA ILE A 46 3.21 3.89 -6.75
C ILE A 46 2.26 5.00 -7.21
N ALA A 47 2.15 5.18 -8.52
CA ALA A 47 1.32 6.21 -9.15
C ALA A 47 0.03 5.66 -9.76
N ASN A 48 -0.87 6.58 -10.08
CA ASN A 48 -2.16 6.35 -10.75
C ASN A 48 -3.14 5.48 -9.96
N ILE A 49 -3.04 5.48 -8.63
CA ILE A 49 -4.05 4.91 -7.75
C ILE A 49 -5.04 6.01 -7.37
N PHE A 50 -6.33 5.74 -7.55
CA PHE A 50 -7.40 6.66 -7.21
C PHE A 50 -8.48 5.95 -6.39
N PHE A 51 -9.02 6.67 -5.40
CA PHE A 51 -10.16 6.23 -4.61
C PHE A 51 -11.19 7.35 -4.59
N HIS A 52 -12.41 7.06 -5.07
CA HIS A 52 -13.48 8.06 -5.23
C HIS A 52 -13.02 9.36 -5.94
N GLY A 53 -12.19 9.22 -6.98
CA GLY A 53 -11.69 10.34 -7.79
C GLY A 53 -10.54 11.15 -7.17
N GLN A 54 -10.11 10.82 -5.95
CA GLN A 54 -8.96 11.44 -5.29
C GLN A 54 -7.72 10.53 -5.40
N PRO A 55 -6.50 11.07 -5.55
CA PRO A 55 -5.30 10.27 -5.60
C PRO A 55 -5.06 9.56 -4.26
N VAL A 56 -4.45 8.38 -4.30
CA VAL A 56 -3.97 7.65 -3.12
C VAL A 56 -2.46 7.61 -3.15
N CYS A 57 -1.81 8.06 -2.07
CA CYS A 57 -0.38 8.01 -1.93
C CYS A 57 0.03 6.65 -1.35
N VAL A 58 0.90 5.92 -2.04
CA VAL A 58 1.40 4.61 -1.58
C VAL A 58 2.91 4.62 -1.55
N GLU A 59 3.46 4.51 -0.35
CA GLU A 59 4.89 4.40 -0.09
C GLU A 59 5.28 2.96 0.24
N VAL A 60 6.36 2.45 -0.35
CA VAL A 60 6.72 1.03 -0.28
C VAL A 60 8.01 0.79 0.50
N LYS A 61 7.93 0.04 1.60
CA LYS A 61 9.07 -0.22 2.49
C LYS A 61 9.50 -1.68 2.47
N ASN A 62 10.79 -1.93 2.17
CA ASN A 62 11.44 -3.24 2.39
C ASN A 62 12.41 -3.19 3.58
N THR A 63 11.88 -2.99 4.78
CA THR A 63 12.63 -2.93 6.03
C THR A 63 12.25 -4.06 6.97
N LYS A 64 13.23 -4.56 7.75
CA LYS A 64 12.98 -5.62 8.75
C LYS A 64 12.15 -5.13 9.94
N LEU A 65 12.45 -3.92 10.41
CA LEU A 65 11.73 -3.29 11.51
C LEU A 65 10.52 -2.56 10.95
N LEU A 66 9.41 -2.58 11.71
CA LEU A 66 8.17 -1.93 11.32
C LEU A 66 8.35 -0.41 11.21
N ASN A 67 8.95 0.23 12.23
CA ASN A 67 9.17 1.69 12.27
C ASN A 67 7.96 2.53 11.81
N ALA A 68 6.74 2.07 12.14
CA ALA A 68 5.49 2.55 11.56
C ALA A 68 5.37 4.08 11.53
N THR A 69 5.65 4.76 12.66
CA THR A 69 5.58 6.23 12.74
C THR A 69 6.49 6.92 11.74
N LYS A 70 7.73 6.42 11.57
CA LYS A 70 8.67 7.03 10.63
C LYS A 70 8.15 6.90 9.20
N HIS A 71 7.81 5.67 8.79
CA HIS A 71 7.38 5.41 7.42
C HIS A 71 6.03 6.07 7.11
N TYR A 72 5.12 6.13 8.09
CA TYR A 72 3.84 6.82 7.92
C TYR A 72 4.04 8.33 7.74
N ASN A 73 4.91 8.96 8.52
CA ASN A 73 5.18 10.39 8.36
C ASN A 73 5.77 10.72 6.99
N GLU A 74 6.63 9.84 6.44
CA GLU A 74 7.14 9.96 5.06
C GLU A 74 5.96 9.89 4.06
N ALA A 75 5.11 8.86 4.17
CA ALA A 75 3.93 8.72 3.31
C ALA A 75 2.91 9.89 3.44
N ALA A 76 2.77 10.48 4.62
CA ALA A 76 1.90 11.62 4.86
C ALA A 76 2.45 12.92 4.23
N GLU A 77 3.78 13.11 4.26
CA GLU A 77 4.43 14.22 3.56
C GLU A 77 4.28 14.10 2.04
N GLU A 78 4.51 12.89 1.51
CA GLU A 78 4.31 12.58 0.09
C GLU A 78 2.85 12.72 -0.35
N ALA A 79 1.90 12.31 0.49
CA ALA A 79 0.48 12.52 0.25
C ALA A 79 0.14 14.01 0.19
N GLY A 80 0.75 14.83 1.06
CA GLY A 80 0.65 16.30 1.00
C GLY A 80 1.19 16.86 -0.32
N ASN A 81 2.32 16.37 -0.81
CA ASN A 81 2.87 16.77 -2.11
C ASN A 81 1.99 16.31 -3.30
N LEU A 82 1.24 15.22 -3.13
CA LEU A 82 0.32 14.66 -4.11
C LEU A 82 -1.08 15.29 -4.07
N ASP A 83 -1.34 16.22 -3.14
CA ASP A 83 -2.69 16.71 -2.80
C ASP A 83 -3.68 15.54 -2.53
N SER A 84 -3.20 14.52 -1.82
CA SER A 84 -3.93 13.29 -1.50
C SER A 84 -4.35 13.26 -0.02
N PRO A 85 -5.62 12.93 0.29
CA PRO A 85 -6.04 12.69 1.66
C PRO A 85 -5.74 11.25 2.13
N TYR A 86 -5.10 10.42 1.32
CA TYR A 86 -5.00 8.98 1.56
C TYR A 86 -3.54 8.49 1.58
N PRO A 87 -2.78 8.76 2.67
CA PRO A 87 -1.45 8.22 2.85
C PRO A 87 -1.49 6.74 3.24
N TRP A 88 -0.78 5.89 2.51
CA TRP A 88 -0.63 4.47 2.82
C TRP A 88 0.82 4.03 2.75
N VAL A 89 1.22 3.16 3.68
CA VAL A 89 2.48 2.44 3.61
C VAL A 89 2.21 0.98 3.29
N VAL A 90 2.89 0.45 2.28
CA VAL A 90 2.96 -0.99 2.01
C VAL A 90 4.33 -1.51 2.40
N GLN A 91 4.39 -2.41 3.37
CA GLN A 91 5.64 -2.90 3.92
C GLN A 91 5.81 -4.41 3.78
N LYS A 92 7.05 -4.81 3.46
CA LYS A 92 7.45 -6.21 3.41
C LYS A 92 7.18 -6.91 4.74
N LYS A 93 6.23 -7.85 4.74
CA LYS A 93 5.95 -8.75 5.88
C LYS A 93 7.07 -9.77 6.04
N PRO A 94 7.63 -9.98 7.25
CA PRO A 94 8.62 -11.03 7.48
C PRO A 94 8.10 -12.41 7.07
N HIS A 95 8.96 -13.24 6.47
CA HIS A 95 8.69 -14.63 6.04
C HIS A 95 7.63 -14.83 4.95
N VAL A 96 7.02 -13.77 4.43
CA VAL A 96 6.13 -13.87 3.26
C VAL A 96 6.93 -13.68 1.97
N GLY A 97 6.69 -14.47 0.93
CA GLY A 97 7.37 -14.32 -0.36
C GLY A 97 6.84 -13.16 -1.22
N LEU A 98 7.45 -12.92 -2.38
CA LEU A 98 6.95 -12.02 -3.43
C LEU A 98 6.72 -12.77 -4.76
N SER A 99 6.65 -14.10 -4.72
CA SER A 99 6.66 -14.95 -5.92
C SER A 99 5.27 -15.25 -6.49
N THR A 100 4.20 -14.99 -5.75
CA THR A 100 2.81 -15.25 -6.16
C THR A 100 1.91 -14.10 -5.72
N LEU A 101 0.80 -13.88 -6.43
CA LEU A 101 -0.19 -12.84 -6.09
C LEU A 101 -0.70 -13.00 -4.65
N GLU A 102 -1.05 -14.22 -4.23
CA GLU A 102 -1.47 -14.53 -2.87
C GLU A 102 -0.45 -14.06 -1.82
N ARG A 103 0.84 -14.36 -2.04
CA ARG A 103 1.92 -13.94 -1.11
C ARG A 103 2.14 -12.43 -1.14
N ILE A 104 1.94 -11.78 -2.28
CA ILE A 104 2.04 -10.33 -2.38
C ILE A 104 0.85 -9.65 -1.68
N GLY A 105 -0.37 -10.18 -1.82
CA GLY A 105 -1.55 -9.71 -1.09
C GLY A 105 -1.37 -9.77 0.42
N GLN A 106 -0.63 -10.76 0.94
CA GLN A 106 -0.31 -10.91 2.36
C GLN A 106 0.74 -9.91 2.91
N GLN A 107 1.31 -9.01 2.09
CA GLN A 107 2.17 -7.94 2.61
C GLN A 107 1.40 -7.00 3.54
N LEU A 108 2.10 -6.25 4.40
CA LEU A 108 1.45 -5.32 5.31
C LEU A 108 1.04 -4.05 4.55
N ALA A 109 -0.15 -3.54 4.81
CA ALA A 109 -0.59 -2.22 4.40
C ALA A 109 -1.12 -1.47 5.63
N TYR A 110 -0.69 -0.23 5.86
CA TYR A 110 -1.14 0.54 7.01
C TYR A 110 -1.27 2.04 6.76
N THR A 111 -2.21 2.65 7.49
CA THR A 111 -2.52 4.08 7.47
C THR A 111 -3.03 4.51 8.87
N ASP A 112 -3.40 5.78 9.05
CA ASP A 112 -4.05 6.23 10.28
C ASP A 112 -5.53 5.82 10.38
N LEU A 113 -6.09 5.94 11.59
CA LEU A 113 -7.48 5.56 11.87
C LEU A 113 -8.50 6.36 11.05
N GLU A 114 -8.25 7.65 10.82
CA GLU A 114 -9.18 8.54 10.12
C GLU A 114 -9.28 8.17 8.64
N THR A 115 -8.13 7.99 7.99
CA THR A 115 -8.01 7.55 6.60
C THR A 115 -8.68 6.19 6.43
N TYR A 116 -8.36 5.22 7.30
CA TYR A 116 -8.95 3.88 7.24
C TYR A 116 -10.47 3.92 7.37
N HIS A 117 -11.02 4.60 8.38
CA HIS A 117 -12.46 4.68 8.58
C HIS A 117 -13.16 5.42 7.43
N THR A 118 -12.57 6.49 6.91
CA THR A 118 -13.12 7.25 5.78
C THR A 118 -13.21 6.38 4.54
N MET A 119 -12.14 5.65 4.19
CA MET A 119 -12.14 4.79 3.02
C MET A 119 -13.10 3.59 3.18
N CYS A 120 -13.15 2.98 4.36
CA CYS A 120 -14.11 1.91 4.66
C CYS A 120 -15.57 2.38 4.60
N ALA A 121 -15.87 3.61 5.03
CA ALA A 121 -17.23 4.17 4.96
C ALA A 121 -17.66 4.45 3.51
N LEU A 122 -16.73 4.91 2.66
CA LEU A 122 -17.01 5.28 1.26
C LEU A 122 -17.14 4.07 0.32
N SER A 123 -16.45 2.97 0.63
CA SER A 123 -16.44 1.74 -0.18
C SER A 123 -17.74 0.93 -0.10
N GLY A 124 -18.60 1.18 0.89
CA GLY A 124 -20.04 0.83 0.87
C GLY A 124 -20.44 -0.65 0.88
N ARG A 125 -19.53 -1.60 0.63
CA ARG A 125 -19.84 -3.05 0.50
C ARG A 125 -19.15 -3.97 1.50
N PHE A 126 -18.46 -3.44 2.49
CA PHE A 126 -17.83 -4.27 3.52
C PHE A 126 -18.86 -4.84 4.49
N THR A 127 -19.37 -6.04 4.19
CA THR A 127 -20.14 -6.85 5.14
C THR A 127 -19.25 -7.58 6.15
N GLU A 128 -17.99 -7.83 5.79
CA GLU A 128 -16.99 -8.45 6.66
C GLU A 128 -16.00 -7.41 7.19
N LYS A 129 -15.77 -7.44 8.50
CA LYS A 129 -14.72 -6.62 9.12
C LYS A 129 -13.39 -7.29 8.82
N PHE A 130 -12.47 -6.55 8.20
CA PHE A 130 -11.09 -6.98 8.11
C PHE A 130 -10.52 -7.24 9.51
N ASP A 131 -9.71 -8.28 9.63
CA ASP A 131 -8.81 -8.39 10.77
C ASP A 131 -7.84 -7.21 10.73
N ILE A 132 -7.92 -6.36 11.75
CA ILE A 132 -7.07 -5.18 11.91
C ILE A 132 -6.10 -5.37 13.07
N ASP A 133 -4.85 -5.01 12.84
CA ASP A 133 -3.85 -4.83 13.89
C ASP A 133 -3.63 -3.34 14.14
N LEU A 134 -3.67 -2.90 15.39
CA LEU A 134 -3.28 -1.54 15.75
C LEU A 134 -1.79 -1.49 16.07
N ILE A 135 -1.03 -0.81 15.21
CA ILE A 135 0.43 -0.72 15.28
C ILE A 135 0.91 0.70 15.62
N GLY A 136 2.22 0.83 15.86
CA GLY A 136 2.83 2.06 16.36
C GLY A 136 2.86 2.12 17.88
N ARG A 137 3.69 3.01 18.44
CA ARG A 137 3.88 3.11 19.90
C ARG A 137 2.58 3.45 20.65
N SER A 138 1.73 4.26 20.04
CA SER A 138 0.45 4.70 20.60
C SER A 138 -0.73 3.96 19.98
N ARG A 139 -0.49 2.86 19.22
CA ARG A 139 -1.51 2.08 18.52
C ARG A 139 -2.38 2.92 17.56
N GLN A 140 -1.76 3.93 16.95
CA GLN A 140 -2.45 4.95 16.16
C GLN A 140 -2.66 4.59 14.68
N TYR A 141 -2.04 3.50 14.20
CA TYR A 141 -2.15 3.09 12.79
C TYR A 141 -2.91 1.77 12.69
N VAL A 142 -3.80 1.71 11.71
CA VAL A 142 -4.50 0.48 11.33
C VAL A 142 -3.63 -0.26 10.32
N CYS A 143 -3.28 -1.50 10.64
CA CYS A 143 -2.55 -2.40 9.76
C CYS A 143 -3.46 -3.54 9.31
N ILE A 144 -3.48 -3.75 8.00
CA ILE A 144 -4.20 -4.79 7.28
C ILE A 144 -3.24 -5.45 6.27
N THR A 145 -3.77 -6.34 5.44
CA THR A 145 -3.05 -6.89 4.29
C THR A 145 -3.15 -5.94 3.08
N LEU A 146 -2.20 -6.06 2.13
CA LEU A 146 -2.29 -5.38 0.84
C LEU A 146 -3.55 -5.81 0.07
N GLU A 147 -3.98 -7.05 0.23
CA GLU A 147 -5.26 -7.56 -0.29
C GLU A 147 -6.45 -6.77 0.26
N ASN A 148 -6.52 -6.54 1.58
CA ASN A 148 -7.60 -5.76 2.18
C ASN A 148 -7.57 -4.30 1.71
N LEU A 149 -6.38 -3.70 1.55
CA LEU A 149 -6.26 -2.39 0.91
C LEU A 149 -6.80 -2.41 -0.52
N ALA A 150 -6.43 -3.40 -1.33
CA ALA A 150 -6.93 -3.52 -2.70
C ALA A 150 -8.45 -3.70 -2.73
N LEU A 151 -9.03 -4.46 -1.80
CA LEU A 151 -10.48 -4.57 -1.65
C LEU A 151 -11.10 -3.21 -1.32
N ILE A 152 -10.50 -2.42 -0.43
CA ILE A 152 -10.97 -1.05 -0.13
C ILE A 152 -10.96 -0.20 -1.38
N LEU A 153 -9.85 -0.20 -2.12
CA LEU A 153 -9.70 0.54 -3.37
C LEU A 153 -10.72 0.11 -4.43
N ASN A 154 -11.10 -1.17 -4.43
CA ASN A 154 -12.07 -1.75 -5.35
C ASN A 154 -13.52 -1.75 -4.83
N ALA A 155 -13.84 -0.91 -3.84
CA ALA A 155 -15.19 -0.82 -3.25
C ALA A 155 -15.76 -2.17 -2.77
N GLY A 156 -14.90 -3.05 -2.25
CA GLY A 156 -15.24 -4.40 -1.78
C GLY A 156 -15.61 -5.38 -2.89
N LEU A 157 -15.44 -5.02 -4.17
CA LEU A 157 -15.63 -5.94 -5.29
C LEU A 157 -14.49 -6.95 -5.36
N PRO A 158 -14.74 -8.16 -5.90
CA PRO A 158 -13.69 -9.15 -6.12
C PRO A 158 -12.49 -8.58 -6.88
N LEU A 159 -11.29 -8.97 -6.46
CA LEU A 159 -10.04 -8.53 -7.07
C LEU A 159 -9.74 -9.33 -8.35
N GLY A 160 -9.07 -8.69 -9.30
CA GLY A 160 -8.65 -9.34 -10.54
C GLY A 160 -9.77 -9.47 -11.58
N PRO A 161 -9.41 -9.75 -12.83
CA PRO A 161 -10.38 -9.91 -13.92
C PRO A 161 -11.27 -11.15 -13.76
N GLU A 162 -10.79 -12.16 -13.02
CA GLU A 162 -11.50 -13.43 -12.80
C GLU A 162 -12.69 -13.30 -11.84
N GLY A 163 -12.71 -12.26 -11.00
CA GLY A 163 -13.77 -12.02 -10.02
C GLY A 163 -14.87 -11.07 -10.48
N GLN A 164 -14.75 -10.46 -11.67
CA GLN A 164 -15.65 -9.39 -12.16
C GLN A 164 -16.81 -9.87 -13.05
N SER A 165 -17.15 -11.16 -13.01
CA SER A 165 -18.25 -11.77 -13.78
C SER A 165 -19.64 -11.50 -13.21
#